data_AF-A0A1U8BK13-F1
#
_entry.id   AF-A0A1U8BK13-F1
#
_cell.length_a   1.000
_cell.length_b   1.000
_cell.length_c   1.000
_cell.angle_alpha   90.00
_cell.angle_beta   90.00
_cell.angle_gamma   90.00
#
_symmetry.space_group_name_H-M   'P 1'
#
loop_
_entity.id
_entity.type
_entity.pdbx_description
1 polymer ?
#
loop_
_entity_poly.entity_id
_entity_poly.type
_entity_poly.pdbx_seq_one_letter_code
_entity_poly.pdbx_strand_id
1 'polypeptide(L)'
;MDFKTCTCRIWDISGIPCAHALAVLTYTRGRVEELCDKAFHKDMYVKVYNHFIHALLGEKYWSLVDYIPVRPPAMKRRPGRPLVSRRREEDESGPSYCVPLEHMTVRRSICIGLWNNIRNCCSPPQCH
;
A
#
# COMPACT_ATOMS: atom_id res chain seq x y z
N MET A 1 15.84 8.57 24.49
CA MET A 1 14.91 8.87 23.36
C MET A 1 13.77 9.65 23.99
N ASP A 2 14.02 10.90 24.32
CA ASP A 2 13.24 11.53 25.41
C ASP A 2 11.97 12.22 24.89
N PHE A 3 11.87 12.39 23.56
CA PHE A 3 10.77 13.05 22.88
C PHE A 3 9.85 12.13 22.06
N LYS A 4 9.97 10.80 22.14
CA LYS A 4 9.17 9.84 21.33
C LYS A 4 9.02 10.25 19.85
N THR A 5 10.05 10.88 19.28
CA THR A 5 10.04 11.44 17.93
C THR A 5 11.03 10.73 17.02
N CYS A 6 10.76 10.75 15.71
CA CYS A 6 11.64 10.21 14.67
C CYS A 6 11.75 11.21 13.52
N THR A 7 12.93 11.34 12.92
CA THR A 7 13.14 12.14 11.69
C THR A 7 12.22 11.72 10.53
N CYS A 8 11.81 10.45 10.52
CA CYS A 8 10.86 9.89 9.58
C CYS A 8 9.41 10.37 9.77
N ARG A 9 9.07 11.03 10.90
CA ARG A 9 7.76 11.58 11.28
C ARG A 9 6.57 10.60 11.34
N ILE A 10 6.76 9.34 10.93
CA ILE A 10 5.73 8.29 11.00
C ILE A 10 5.22 8.12 12.43
N TRP A 11 6.12 8.19 13.40
CA TRP A 11 5.77 8.05 14.81
C TRP A 11 4.97 9.25 15.32
N ASP A 12 5.36 10.47 14.94
CA ASP A 12 4.65 11.70 15.33
C ASP A 12 3.20 11.72 14.80
N ILE A 13 2.97 11.13 13.62
CA ILE A 13 1.64 11.09 12.97
C ILE A 13 0.78 9.95 13.52
N SER A 14 1.36 8.76 13.68
CA SER A 14 0.60 7.56 14.03
C SER A 14 0.48 7.32 15.55
N GLY A 15 1.37 7.89 16.36
CA GLY A 15 1.51 7.56 17.78
C GLY A 15 2.09 6.16 18.04
N ILE A 16 2.47 5.44 16.98
CA ILE A 16 3.04 4.08 17.01
C ILE A 16 4.51 4.16 16.59
N PRO A 17 5.44 3.49 17.30
CA PRO A 17 6.86 3.52 16.96
C PRO A 17 7.11 3.03 15.53
N CYS A 18 7.89 3.81 14.79
CA CYS A 18 8.36 3.45 13.45
C CYS A 18 9.49 2.40 13.50
N ALA A 19 9.89 1.88 12.34
CA ALA A 19 10.97 0.88 12.25
C ALA A 19 12.29 1.36 12.90
N HIS A 20 12.64 2.65 12.77
CA HIS A 20 13.82 3.22 13.41
C HIS A 20 13.71 3.21 14.94
N ALA A 21 12.55 3.62 15.48
CA ALA A 21 12.31 3.61 16.91
C ALA A 21 12.33 2.18 17.47
N LEU A 22 11.76 1.24 16.72
CA LEU A 22 11.76 -0.17 17.09
C LEU A 22 13.18 -0.76 17.09
N ALA A 23 14.02 -0.40 16.11
CA ALA A 23 15.41 -0.84 16.06
C ALA A 23 16.26 -0.28 17.22
N VAL A 24 16.02 0.97 17.62
CA VAL A 24 16.68 1.54 18.80
C VAL A 24 16.18 0.86 20.08
N LEU A 25 14.88 0.59 20.16
CA LEU A 25 14.28 -0.09 21.31
C LEU A 25 14.82 -1.52 21.51
N THR A 26 15.00 -2.28 20.41
CA THR A 26 15.59 -3.63 20.50
C THR A 26 17.05 -3.57 20.96
N TYR A 27 17.80 -2.55 20.54
CA TYR A 27 19.15 -2.32 21.02
C TYR A 27 19.19 -1.96 22.52
N THR A 28 18.26 -1.11 22.98
CA THR A 28 18.20 -0.69 24.39
C THR A 28 17.45 -1.67 25.30
N ARG A 29 16.91 -2.78 24.76
CA ARG A 29 16.11 -3.80 25.47
C ARG A 29 14.90 -3.22 26.22
N GLY A 30 14.28 -2.17 25.70
CA GLY A 30 13.09 -1.57 26.29
C GLY A 30 11.79 -2.27 25.88
N ARG A 31 10.66 -1.81 26.44
CA ARG A 31 9.31 -2.31 26.10
C ARG A 31 8.64 -1.43 25.05
N VAL A 32 7.98 -2.05 24.08
CA VAL A 32 7.28 -1.32 22.98
C VAL A 32 6.12 -0.48 23.52
N GLU A 33 5.44 -0.99 24.54
CA GLU A 33 4.29 -0.34 25.19
C GLU A 33 4.64 1.03 25.78
N GLU A 34 5.89 1.22 26.21
CA GLU A 34 6.38 2.50 26.74
C GLU A 34 6.54 3.56 25.65
N LEU A 35 6.79 3.13 24.40
CA LEU A 35 6.95 4.01 23.25
C LEU A 35 5.61 4.41 22.63
N CYS A 36 4.63 3.51 22.62
CA CYS A 36 3.30 3.79 22.08
C CYS A 36 2.61 4.96 22.82
N ASP A 37 1.72 5.66 22.11
CA ASP A 37 0.80 6.61 22.72
C ASP A 37 -0.14 5.89 23.71
N LYS A 38 -0.52 6.59 24.79
CA LYS A 38 -1.49 6.11 25.79
C LYS A 38 -2.85 5.79 25.15
N ALA A 39 -3.19 6.41 24.03
CA ALA A 39 -4.40 6.10 23.26
C ALA A 39 -4.51 4.60 22.87
N PHE A 40 -3.39 3.92 22.69
CA PHE A 40 -3.34 2.50 22.31
C PHE A 40 -3.20 1.54 23.48
N HIS A 41 -3.17 2.04 24.72
CA HIS A 41 -3.10 1.18 25.91
C HIS A 41 -4.46 0.52 26.19
N LYS A 42 -4.41 -0.71 26.70
CA LYS A 42 -5.61 -1.47 27.09
C LYS A 42 -6.50 -0.68 28.05
N ASP A 43 -5.90 0.00 29.01
CA ASP A 43 -6.63 0.80 30.00
C ASP A 43 -7.42 1.93 29.36
N MET A 44 -6.88 2.55 28.31
CA MET A 44 -7.58 3.58 27.56
C MET A 44 -8.69 2.98 26.71
N TYR A 45 -8.44 1.84 26.07
CA TYR A 45 -9.47 1.10 25.33
C TYR A 45 -10.67 0.77 26.22
N VAL A 46 -10.42 0.19 27.41
CA VAL A 46 -11.50 -0.14 28.37
C VAL A 46 -12.25 1.11 28.80
N LYS A 47 -11.56 2.23 29.07
CA LYS A 47 -12.21 3.50 29.43
C LYS A 47 -13.09 4.06 28.31
N VAL A 48 -12.61 4.04 27.07
CA VAL A 48 -13.34 4.56 25.90
C VAL A 48 -14.61 3.73 25.64
N TYR A 49 -14.49 2.40 25.73
CA TYR A 49 -15.60 1.47 25.49
C TYR A 49 -16.36 1.07 26.76
N ASN A 50 -16.16 1.77 27.88
CA ASN A 50 -16.89 1.51 29.11
C ASN A 50 -18.38 1.88 29.00
N HIS A 51 -18.71 2.77 28.05
CA HIS A 51 -20.07 3.20 27.80
C HIS A 51 -20.74 2.35 26.72
N PHE A 52 -22.04 2.11 26.86
CA PHE A 52 -22.82 1.39 25.87
C PHE A 52 -22.92 2.20 24.57
N ILE A 53 -22.38 1.63 23.49
CA ILE A 53 -22.66 2.10 22.13
C ILE A 53 -24.01 1.50 21.75
N HIS A 54 -25.07 2.30 21.81
CA HIS A 54 -26.39 1.86 21.37
C HIS A 54 -26.34 1.56 19.87
N ALA A 55 -26.82 0.37 19.49
CA ALA A 55 -27.01 0.06 18.09
C ALA A 55 -27.99 1.07 17.49
N LEU A 56 -27.57 1.73 16.41
CA LEU A 56 -28.51 2.51 15.62
C LEU A 56 -29.47 1.56 14.94
N LEU A 57 -30.75 1.92 14.99
CA LEU A 57 -31.77 1.26 14.20
C LEU A 57 -31.40 1.40 12.71
N GLY A 58 -31.74 0.40 11.90
CA GLY A 58 -31.43 0.41 10.46
C GLY A 58 -32.07 1.59 9.72
N GLU A 59 -31.62 1.85 8.49
CA GLU A 59 -31.98 3.01 7.66
C GLU A 59 -33.48 3.33 7.65
N LYS A 60 -34.35 2.30 7.64
CA LYS A 60 -35.81 2.44 7.67
C LYS A 60 -36.37 3.18 8.89
N TYR A 61 -35.60 3.29 9.96
CA TYR A 61 -35.97 3.97 11.20
C TYR A 61 -35.29 5.35 11.36
N TRP A 62 -34.44 5.74 10.41
CA TRP A 62 -33.82 7.05 10.44
C TRP A 62 -34.87 8.11 10.16
N SER A 63 -34.90 9.15 10.98
CA SER A 63 -35.73 10.33 10.73
C SER A 63 -35.32 10.95 9.41
N LEU A 64 -36.29 11.16 8.51
CA LEU A 64 -36.10 11.99 7.32
C LEU A 64 -35.86 13.42 7.80
N VAL A 65 -34.75 14.00 7.38
CA VAL A 65 -34.36 15.35 7.75
C VAL A 65 -34.16 16.15 6.47
N ASP A 66 -34.67 17.37 6.42
CA ASP A 66 -34.56 18.28 5.27
C ASP A 66 -33.14 18.89 5.16
N TYR A 67 -32.12 18.04 5.13
CA TYR A 67 -30.75 18.49 4.89
C TYR A 67 -30.47 18.60 3.40
N ILE A 68 -29.60 19.56 3.07
CA ILE A 68 -29.04 19.69 1.72
C ILE A 68 -28.33 18.38 1.38
N PRO A 69 -28.66 17.72 0.26
CA PRO A 69 -28.01 16.48 -0.13
C PRO A 69 -26.51 16.73 -0.35
N VAL A 70 -25.67 15.95 0.33
CA VAL A 70 -24.22 15.99 0.17
C VAL A 70 -23.90 15.58 -1.27
N ARG A 71 -23.45 16.54 -2.09
CA ARG A 71 -22.99 16.22 -3.44
C ARG A 71 -21.67 15.44 -3.35
N PRO A 72 -21.50 14.34 -4.10
CA PRO A 72 -20.23 13.65 -4.15
C PRO A 72 -19.14 14.61 -4.62
N PRO A 73 -17.90 14.47 -4.12
CA PRO A 73 -16.78 15.27 -4.62
C PRO A 73 -16.62 15.03 -6.12
N ALA A 74 -16.29 16.09 -6.86
CA ALA A 74 -16.05 15.99 -8.29
C ALA A 74 -14.91 14.99 -8.55
N MET A 75 -15.22 13.88 -9.24
CA MET A 75 -14.24 12.84 -9.54
C MET A 75 -13.21 13.39 -10.54
N LYS A 76 -11.97 13.58 -10.08
CA LYS A 76 -10.85 13.88 -10.97
C LYS A 76 -10.22 12.58 -11.42
N ARG A 77 -10.17 12.34 -12.74
CA ARG A 77 -9.33 11.28 -13.30
C ARG A 77 -7.87 11.60 -12.97
N ARG A 78 -7.22 10.72 -12.23
CA ARG A 78 -5.77 10.79 -12.05
C ARG A 78 -5.10 10.56 -13.40
N PRO A 79 -3.97 11.23 -13.70
CA PRO A 79 -3.17 10.87 -14.85
C PRO A 79 -2.86 9.37 -14.78
N GLY A 80 -3.04 8.68 -15.89
CA GLY A 80 -2.72 7.27 -16.00
C GLY A 80 -1.24 7.02 -15.73
N ARG A 81 -0.88 5.76 -15.48
CA ARG A 81 0.53 5.35 -15.44
C ARG A 81 1.19 5.76 -16.77
N PRO A 82 2.34 6.45 -16.74
CA PRO A 82 3.10 6.71 -17.97
C PRO A 82 3.34 5.40 -18.73
N LEU A 83 3.21 5.44 -20.05
CA LEU A 83 3.58 4.30 -20.90
C LEU A 83 5.06 3.97 -20.66
N VAL A 84 5.37 2.67 -20.53
CA VAL A 84 6.75 2.19 -20.34
C VAL A 84 7.65 2.57 -21.51
N SER A 85 7.08 2.65 -22.70
CA SER A 85 7.75 3.12 -23.91
C SER A 85 6.91 4.19 -24.61
N ARG A 86 7.61 5.16 -25.21
CA ARG A 86 6.99 6.12 -26.14
C ARG A 86 6.31 5.35 -27.29
N ARG A 87 5.17 5.85 -27.75
CA ARG A 87 4.57 5.40 -29.01
C ARG A 87 5.48 5.79 -30.18
N ARG A 88 5.93 4.80 -30.94
CA ARG A 88 6.77 5.02 -32.13
C ARG A 88 6.01 5.77 -33.21
N GLU A 89 6.70 6.64 -33.92
CA GLU A 89 6.18 7.30 -35.12
C GLU A 89 6.25 6.34 -36.32
N GLU A 90 5.51 6.63 -37.39
CA GLU A 90 5.37 5.72 -38.54
C GLU A 90 6.69 5.46 -39.26
N ASP A 91 7.65 6.38 -39.16
CA ASP A 91 8.98 6.29 -39.79
C ASP A 91 10.03 5.59 -38.89
N GLU A 92 9.67 5.15 -37.69
CA GLU A 92 10.60 4.49 -36.78
C GLU A 92 10.64 2.97 -36.96
N SER A 93 11.81 2.45 -37.29
CA SER A 93 12.04 1.01 -37.43
C SER A 93 11.70 0.24 -36.15
N GLY A 94 11.04 -0.92 -36.31
CA GLY A 94 10.63 -1.85 -35.25
C GLY A 94 11.82 -2.38 -34.42
N PRO A 95 11.60 -2.93 -33.20
CA PRO A 95 12.67 -3.56 -32.46
C PRO A 95 13.19 -4.77 -33.24
N SER A 96 14.51 -4.92 -33.35
CA SER A 96 15.15 -5.97 -34.16
C SER A 96 14.96 -7.40 -33.62
N TYR A 97 14.48 -7.56 -32.39
CA TYR A 97 14.29 -8.86 -31.75
C TYR A 97 12.89 -8.98 -31.13
N CYS A 98 11.87 -9.21 -31.96
CA CYS A 98 10.58 -9.72 -31.48
C CYS A 98 10.13 -10.81 -32.44
N VAL A 99 10.20 -12.08 -32.02
CA VAL A 99 9.73 -13.23 -32.80
C VAL A 99 8.21 -13.36 -32.61
N PRO A 100 7.41 -13.59 -33.68
CA PRO A 100 5.98 -13.83 -33.55
C PRO A 100 5.68 -15.10 -32.74
N LEU A 101 4.67 -15.01 -31.87
CA LEU A 101 4.22 -16.09 -30.98
C LEU A 101 3.33 -17.09 -31.74
N GLU A 102 3.86 -17.85 -32.70
CA GLU A 102 3.02 -18.79 -33.45
C GLU A 102 3.27 -20.27 -33.17
N HIS A 103 4.37 -20.71 -32.52
CA HIS A 103 4.63 -22.15 -32.35
C HIS A 103 5.47 -22.58 -31.11
N MET A 104 5.08 -22.26 -29.87
CA MET A 104 5.81 -22.81 -28.71
C MET A 104 4.92 -23.57 -27.72
N THR A 105 5.04 -24.90 -27.75
CA THR A 105 4.51 -25.81 -26.73
C THR A 105 5.23 -25.58 -25.41
N VAL A 106 4.48 -25.19 -24.38
CA VAL A 106 5.00 -24.84 -23.05
C VAL A 106 5.62 -26.07 -22.39
N ARG A 107 6.96 -26.15 -22.34
CA ARG A 107 7.65 -26.97 -21.33
C ARG A 107 7.87 -26.13 -20.08
N ARG A 108 7.29 -26.62 -19.00
CA ARG A 108 7.02 -25.93 -17.74
C ARG A 108 8.09 -26.31 -16.73
N SER A 109 9.12 -25.49 -16.57
CA SER A 109 9.95 -25.49 -15.36
C SER A 109 10.98 -24.36 -15.41
N ILE A 110 11.05 -23.60 -14.33
CA ILE A 110 12.01 -22.53 -14.01
C ILE A 110 11.55 -21.12 -14.42
N CYS A 111 10.65 -20.57 -13.58
CA CYS A 111 10.63 -19.17 -13.18
C CYS A 111 10.14 -19.15 -11.72
N ILE A 112 11.04 -19.33 -10.77
CA ILE A 112 10.77 -19.06 -9.35
C ILE A 112 11.36 -17.68 -9.03
N GLY A 113 10.48 -16.68 -8.95
CA GLY A 113 10.84 -15.36 -8.44
C GLY A 113 10.20 -14.21 -9.21
N LEU A 114 9.16 -13.63 -8.58
CA LEU A 114 8.59 -12.30 -8.83
C LEU A 114 7.62 -12.15 -10.02
N TRP A 115 6.36 -11.95 -9.62
CA TRP A 115 5.25 -11.41 -10.38
C TRP A 115 5.70 -10.25 -11.29
N ASN A 116 5.68 -10.47 -12.61
CA ASN A 116 5.13 -9.59 -13.64
C ASN A 116 5.55 -10.06 -15.06
N ASN A 117 4.57 -10.41 -15.89
CA ASN A 117 4.62 -10.52 -17.37
C ASN A 117 5.76 -11.37 -17.98
N ILE A 118 5.46 -12.67 -18.18
CA ILE A 118 6.29 -13.68 -18.87
C ILE A 118 6.82 -13.25 -20.26
N ARG A 119 6.24 -12.22 -20.88
CA ARG A 119 6.65 -11.72 -22.20
C ARG A 119 8.06 -11.09 -22.25
N ASN A 120 8.69 -10.84 -21.10
CA ASN A 120 9.94 -10.07 -21.02
C ASN A 120 11.16 -10.85 -20.50
N CYS A 121 11.14 -12.18 -20.52
CA CYS A 121 12.34 -12.98 -20.21
C CYS A 121 13.33 -12.95 -21.38
N CYS A 122 14.04 -11.83 -21.54
CA CYS A 122 15.18 -11.71 -22.44
C CYS A 122 16.46 -12.00 -21.64
N SER A 123 16.95 -13.23 -21.69
CA SER A 123 18.35 -13.51 -21.38
C SER A 123 18.89 -14.46 -22.43
N PRO A 124 19.83 -14.03 -23.28
CA PRO A 124 20.51 -14.94 -24.20
C PRO A 124 21.41 -15.89 -23.38
N PRO A 125 21.53 -17.17 -23.75
CA PRO A 125 22.52 -18.04 -23.12
C PRO A 125 23.93 -17.52 -23.48
N GLN A 126 24.72 -17.19 -22.47
CA GLN A 126 26.17 -17.05 -22.62
C GLN A 126 26.73 -18.46 -22.83
N CYS A 127 27.28 -18.71 -24.01
CA CYS A 127 28.01 -19.94 -24.30
C CYS A 127 29.39 -19.86 -23.63
N HIS A 128 29.71 -20.81 -22.75
CA HIS A 128 31.08 -21.19 -22.44
C HIS A 128 31.16 -22.69 -22.15
#